data_AF-A0A7K2EAJ7-F1
#
_entry.id   AF-A0A7K2EAJ7-F1
#
_cell.length_a   1.000
_cell.length_b   1.000
_cell.length_c   1.000
_cell.angle_alpha   90.00
_cell.angle_beta   90.00
_cell.angle_gamma   90.00
#
_symmetry.space_group_name_H-M   'P 1'
#
loop_
_entity.id
_entity.type
_entity.pdbx_description
1 polymer ?
#
loop_
_entity_poly.entity_id
_entity_poly.type
_entity_poly.pdbx_seq_one_letter_code
_entity_poly.pdbx_strand_id
1 'polypeptide(L)'
;MTASSRYPDAAAESRTIADGADPNGAEPEVRLVSSDEPDRAHPALSPDAVAGREFATARKGYDRAEVRAFLTTVAAELAAVFERISELERLAARTAMTAGDAEPANAEALLEAIAADAWRDQVLADLDRRRRELNSEVMRLRAGRDRLRADLVEVADELADQSRRLDGSLQAARSAGDLAEQKVTSESPRSAEEWRAELEAARLAGFATVGAASTAAAEPRSPEDAHEPSAADPDVGATMPDGDVGEALEVGELFARLRAERSGAPLGADRARADS
;
A
#
# COMPACT_ATOMS: atom_id res chain seq x y z
N MET A 1 -45.13 -20.56 -25.36
CA MET A 1 -44.18 -19.80 -26.19
C MET A 1 -42.98 -19.46 -25.31
N THR A 2 -41.97 -20.33 -25.33
CA THR A 2 -40.77 -20.26 -24.48
C THR A 2 -39.64 -19.63 -25.29
N ALA A 3 -39.21 -18.43 -24.90
CA ALA A 3 -38.07 -17.76 -25.52
C ALA A 3 -36.76 -18.33 -24.95
N SER A 4 -36.08 -19.10 -25.79
CA SER A 4 -34.77 -19.68 -25.56
C SER A 4 -33.70 -18.60 -25.72
N SER A 5 -33.18 -18.09 -24.61
CA SER A 5 -32.05 -17.14 -24.59
C SER A 5 -30.74 -17.92 -24.63
N ARG A 6 -30.12 -17.98 -25.80
CA ARG A 6 -28.75 -18.48 -26.02
C ARG A 6 -27.77 -17.36 -25.65
N TYR A 7 -27.09 -17.50 -24.52
CA TYR A 7 -25.87 -16.74 -24.24
C TYR A 7 -24.72 -17.36 -25.04
N PRO A 8 -23.98 -16.59 -25.85
CA PRO A 8 -22.74 -17.06 -26.43
C PRO A 8 -21.64 -17.12 -25.35
N ASP A 9 -20.92 -18.22 -25.43
CA ASP A 9 -19.75 -18.64 -24.67
C ASP A 9 -18.60 -17.63 -24.86
N ALA A 10 -18.30 -16.84 -23.82
CA ALA A 10 -17.18 -15.92 -23.80
C ALA A 10 -15.91 -16.70 -23.42
N ALA A 11 -15.35 -17.40 -24.41
CA ALA A 11 -14.05 -18.05 -24.29
C ALA A 11 -12.96 -17.03 -23.94
N ALA A 12 -12.23 -17.37 -22.88
CA ALA A 12 -11.14 -16.61 -22.31
C ALA A 12 -9.94 -16.53 -23.29
N GLU A 13 -9.63 -15.34 -23.79
CA GLU A 13 -8.30 -15.00 -24.30
C GLU A 13 -7.49 -14.32 -23.19
N SER A 14 -6.87 -15.14 -22.35
CA SER A 14 -5.81 -14.70 -21.42
C SER A 14 -4.58 -14.29 -22.22
N ARG A 15 -4.47 -12.99 -22.55
CA ARG A 15 -3.24 -12.43 -23.12
C ARG A 15 -2.24 -12.14 -22.01
N THR A 16 -1.26 -13.04 -21.91
CA THR A 16 -0.01 -12.90 -21.20
C THR A 16 0.70 -11.62 -21.67
N ILE A 17 0.66 -10.58 -20.85
CA ILE A 17 1.46 -9.37 -21.03
C ILE A 17 2.89 -9.76 -20.66
N ALA A 18 3.72 -9.98 -21.67
CA ALA A 18 5.14 -10.20 -21.51
C ALA A 18 5.77 -8.94 -20.91
N ASP A 19 6.32 -9.15 -19.72
CA ASP A 19 7.12 -8.25 -18.91
C ASP A 19 8.40 -7.87 -19.67
N GLY A 20 8.39 -6.67 -20.25
CA GLY A 20 9.54 -6.06 -20.89
C GLY A 20 10.30 -5.24 -19.87
N ALA A 21 11.18 -5.88 -19.13
CA ALA A 21 12.16 -5.24 -18.28
C ALA A 21 13.15 -4.44 -19.15
N ASP A 22 12.99 -3.11 -19.17
CA ASP A 22 14.00 -2.18 -19.66
C ASP A 22 15.04 -1.97 -18.54
N PRO A 23 16.31 -2.42 -18.67
CA PRO A 23 17.32 -2.33 -17.62
C PRO A 23 18.05 -0.98 -17.59
N ASN A 24 17.54 0.05 -18.26
CA ASN A 24 18.19 1.37 -18.29
C ASN A 24 17.50 2.34 -17.34
N GLY A 25 17.58 2.02 -16.04
CA GLY A 25 17.07 2.80 -14.91
C GLY A 25 17.84 4.10 -14.70
N ALA A 26 17.74 5.03 -15.65
CA ALA A 26 17.88 6.44 -15.34
C ALA A 26 16.57 6.85 -14.65
N GLU A 27 16.58 6.83 -13.31
CA GLU A 27 15.44 7.29 -12.53
C GLU A 27 15.03 8.69 -13.01
N PRO A 28 13.78 8.89 -13.46
CA PRO A 28 13.31 10.23 -13.73
C PRO A 28 13.28 10.95 -12.39
N GLU A 29 14.22 11.87 -12.17
CA GLU A 29 14.17 12.85 -11.08
C GLU A 29 12.75 13.41 -11.04
N VAL A 30 11.97 12.96 -10.05
CA VAL A 30 10.64 13.48 -9.77
C VAL A 30 10.85 14.85 -9.18
N ARG A 31 11.06 15.84 -10.06
CA ARG A 31 11.09 17.26 -9.73
C ARG A 31 9.74 17.57 -9.11
N LEU A 32 9.71 17.62 -7.78
CA LEU A 32 8.60 18.13 -6.99
C LEU A 32 8.31 19.55 -7.47
N VAL A 33 7.32 19.69 -8.36
CA VAL A 33 6.78 20.97 -8.78
C VAL A 33 6.03 21.52 -7.58
N SER A 34 6.75 22.33 -6.79
CA SER A 34 6.21 23.08 -5.66
C SER A 34 5.03 23.92 -6.17
N SER A 35 3.82 23.54 -5.77
CA SER A 35 2.55 24.13 -6.25
C SER A 35 2.22 25.46 -5.55
N ASP A 36 3.24 26.20 -5.11
CA ASP A 36 3.11 27.38 -4.25
C ASP A 36 3.65 28.66 -4.92
N GLU A 37 3.78 28.65 -6.24
CA GLU A 37 3.99 29.87 -7.02
C GLU A 37 2.64 30.38 -7.53
N PRO A 38 2.06 31.44 -6.94
CA PRO A 38 0.88 32.07 -7.50
C PRO A 38 1.26 32.65 -8.85
N ASP A 39 0.64 32.11 -9.89
CA ASP A 39 0.33 32.84 -11.12
C ASP A 39 1.54 33.42 -11.88
N ARG A 40 2.51 32.57 -12.21
CA ARG A 40 3.35 32.81 -13.39
C ARG A 40 2.53 32.55 -14.64
N ALA A 41 1.67 33.51 -15.00
CA ALA A 41 1.09 33.70 -16.32
C ALA A 41 0.87 32.37 -17.07
N HIS A 42 -0.01 31.51 -16.54
CA HIS A 42 -0.57 30.50 -17.42
C HIS A 42 -1.18 31.30 -18.57
N PRO A 43 -0.67 31.14 -19.81
CA PRO A 43 -1.19 31.92 -20.92
C PRO A 43 -2.68 31.63 -20.94
N ALA A 44 -3.48 32.66 -20.67
CA ALA A 44 -4.92 32.52 -20.54
C ALA A 44 -5.39 31.66 -21.72
N LEU A 45 -6.12 30.59 -21.43
CA LEU A 45 -6.56 29.62 -22.44
C LEU A 45 -7.49 30.34 -23.43
N SER A 46 -6.90 30.98 -24.43
CA SER A 46 -7.61 31.65 -25.50
C SER A 46 -8.31 30.58 -26.35
N PRO A 47 -9.56 30.80 -26.79
CA PRO A 47 -10.25 29.88 -27.68
C PRO A 47 -9.40 29.50 -28.90
N ASP A 48 -8.70 30.49 -29.48
CA ASP A 48 -7.81 30.30 -30.63
C ASP A 48 -6.60 29.43 -30.28
N ALA A 49 -6.06 29.58 -29.07
CA ALA A 49 -4.93 28.79 -28.59
C ALA A 49 -5.31 27.32 -28.36
N VAL A 50 -6.56 27.05 -27.94
CA VAL A 50 -7.10 25.70 -27.79
C VAL A 50 -7.34 25.05 -29.14
N ALA A 51 -7.97 25.77 -30.08
CA ALA A 51 -8.23 25.27 -31.43
C ALA A 51 -6.94 24.94 -32.21
N GLY A 52 -5.89 25.75 -32.02
CA GLY A 52 -4.59 25.58 -32.68
C GLY A 52 -3.61 24.64 -31.96
N ARG A 53 -4.00 24.01 -30.85
CA ARG A 53 -3.08 23.20 -30.03
C ARG A 53 -2.70 21.91 -30.77
N GLU A 54 -1.41 21.67 -30.92
CA GLU A 54 -0.87 20.43 -31.48
C GLU A 54 -0.31 19.50 -30.39
N PHE A 55 -0.50 18.19 -30.58
CA PHE A 55 -0.03 17.15 -29.66
C PHE A 55 0.94 16.21 -30.36
N ALA A 56 1.95 15.75 -29.64
CA ALA A 56 2.85 14.70 -30.11
C ALA A 56 2.09 13.38 -30.29
N THR A 57 2.51 12.56 -31.26
CA THR A 57 1.87 11.25 -31.48
C THR A 57 2.56 10.11 -30.76
N ALA A 58 1.74 9.19 -30.25
CA ALA A 58 2.15 7.92 -29.68
C ALA A 58 1.64 6.74 -30.54
N ARG A 59 2.31 5.59 -30.45
CA ARG A 59 2.00 4.37 -31.21
C ARG A 59 0.60 3.79 -30.92
N LYS A 60 0.02 4.11 -29.77
CA LYS A 60 -1.37 3.87 -29.36
C LYS A 60 -1.96 5.20 -28.88
N GLY A 61 -2.33 6.07 -29.82
CA GLY A 61 -2.91 7.38 -29.54
C GLY A 61 -4.36 7.49 -29.98
N TYR A 62 -5.01 8.58 -29.56
CA TYR A 62 -6.31 9.00 -30.07
C TYR A 62 -6.21 9.42 -31.55
N ASP A 63 -7.32 9.29 -32.28
CA ASP A 63 -7.38 9.77 -33.67
C ASP A 63 -7.22 11.30 -33.70
N ARG A 64 -6.25 11.78 -34.49
CA ARG A 64 -5.95 13.22 -34.62
C ARG A 64 -7.14 13.99 -35.18
N ALA A 65 -7.91 13.39 -36.09
CA ALA A 65 -9.07 14.06 -36.67
C ALA A 65 -10.17 14.28 -35.62
N GLU A 66 -10.44 13.24 -34.82
CA GLU A 66 -11.40 13.30 -33.71
C GLU A 66 -10.97 14.30 -32.65
N VAL A 67 -9.69 14.27 -32.23
CA VAL A 67 -9.14 15.24 -31.26
C VAL A 67 -9.28 16.68 -31.78
N ARG A 68 -8.99 16.94 -33.06
CA ARG A 68 -9.16 18.29 -33.64
C ARG A 68 -10.62 18.74 -33.68
N ALA A 69 -11.54 17.85 -34.05
CA ALA A 69 -12.97 18.16 -34.05
C ALA A 69 -13.47 18.49 -32.63
N PHE A 70 -13.01 17.72 -31.64
CA PHE A 70 -13.30 17.98 -30.23
C PHE A 70 -12.75 19.33 -29.76
N LEU A 71 -11.48 19.63 -30.01
CA LEU A 71 -10.87 20.90 -29.62
C LEU A 71 -11.55 22.12 -30.28
N THR A 72 -12.01 21.98 -31.52
CA THR A 72 -12.77 23.03 -32.21
C THR A 72 -14.11 23.30 -31.50
N THR A 73 -14.79 22.25 -31.05
CA THR A 73 -16.04 22.36 -30.29
C THR A 73 -15.79 23.03 -28.94
N VAL A 74 -14.76 22.59 -28.21
CA VAL A 74 -14.36 23.19 -26.93
C VAL A 74 -13.98 24.67 -27.09
N ALA A 75 -13.25 25.02 -28.15
CA ALA A 75 -12.90 26.42 -28.43
C ALA A 75 -14.15 27.28 -28.67
N ALA A 76 -15.14 26.78 -29.41
CA ALA A 76 -16.40 27.49 -29.64
C ALA A 76 -17.19 27.71 -28.34
N GLU A 77 -17.23 26.70 -27.47
CA GLU A 77 -17.86 26.81 -26.14
C GLU A 77 -17.14 27.83 -25.25
N LEU A 78 -15.80 27.81 -25.22
CA LEU A 78 -15.01 28.79 -24.48
C LEU A 78 -15.25 30.22 -24.98
N ALA A 79 -15.33 30.42 -26.30
CA ALA A 79 -15.65 31.72 -26.88
C ALA A 79 -17.04 32.22 -26.44
N ALA A 80 -18.05 31.34 -26.44
CA ALA A 80 -19.40 31.68 -25.98
C ALA A 80 -19.43 32.05 -24.48
N VAL A 81 -18.67 31.32 -23.64
CA VAL A 81 -18.55 31.65 -22.21
C VAL A 81 -17.88 33.00 -22.01
N PHE A 82 -16.80 33.31 -22.73
CA PHE A 82 -16.12 34.61 -22.63
C PHE A 82 -17.02 35.77 -23.09
N GLU A 83 -17.78 35.59 -24.17
CA GLU A 83 -18.77 36.59 -24.59
C GLU A 83 -19.79 36.85 -23.49
N ARG A 84 -20.31 35.78 -22.88
CA ARG A 84 -21.28 35.88 -21.78
C ARG A 84 -20.72 36.58 -20.55
N ILE A 85 -19.47 36.31 -20.16
CA ILE A 85 -18.79 37.00 -19.05
C ILE A 85 -18.68 38.50 -19.37
N SER A 86 -18.22 38.86 -20.56
CA SER A 86 -18.08 40.26 -20.97
C SER A 86 -19.42 41.01 -20.99
N GLU A 87 -20.51 40.32 -21.35
CA GLU A 87 -21.86 40.87 -21.30
C GLU A 87 -22.31 41.13 -19.85
N LEU A 88 -22.08 40.17 -18.95
CA LEU A 88 -22.41 40.31 -17.53
C LEU A 88 -21.60 41.42 -16.86
N GLU A 89 -20.31 41.57 -17.19
CA GLU A 89 -19.47 42.67 -16.69
C GLU A 89 -20.00 44.04 -17.16
N ARG A 90 -20.42 44.15 -18.43
CA ARG A 90 -21.05 45.39 -18.94
C ARG A 90 -22.37 45.69 -18.24
N LEU A 91 -23.17 44.68 -17.95
CA LEU A 91 -24.42 44.85 -17.19
C LEU A 91 -24.13 45.29 -15.75
N ALA A 92 -23.16 44.67 -15.08
CA ALA A 92 -22.75 45.02 -13.72
C ALA A 92 -22.21 46.47 -13.63
N ALA A 93 -21.38 46.88 -14.60
CA ALA A 93 -20.88 48.25 -14.69
C ALA A 93 -22.03 49.25 -14.90
N ARG A 94 -23.01 48.92 -15.76
CA ARG A 94 -24.19 49.76 -16.00
C ARG A 94 -25.05 49.89 -14.75
N THR A 95 -25.30 48.80 -14.04
CA THR A 95 -26.09 48.82 -12.79
C THR A 95 -25.38 49.60 -11.69
N ALA A 96 -24.05 49.48 -11.59
CA ALA A 96 -23.25 50.24 -10.63
C ALA A 96 -23.33 51.75 -10.88
N MET A 97 -23.29 52.19 -12.15
CA MET A 97 -23.46 53.61 -12.49
C MET A 97 -24.86 54.13 -12.13
N THR A 98 -25.92 53.32 -12.31
CA THR A 98 -27.28 53.72 -11.95
C THR A 98 -27.57 53.65 -10.45
N ALA A 99 -26.81 52.82 -9.71
CA ALA A 99 -26.96 52.63 -8.27
C ALA A 99 -26.19 53.67 -7.44
N GLY A 100 -25.32 54.48 -8.04
CA GLY A 100 -24.54 55.53 -7.36
C GLY A 100 -25.38 56.60 -6.64
N ASP A 101 -26.68 56.69 -6.91
CA ASP A 101 -27.62 57.60 -6.25
C ASP A 101 -28.47 56.92 -5.14
N ALA A 102 -28.25 55.64 -4.85
CA ALA A 102 -29.12 54.86 -3.97
C ALA A 102 -28.56 54.74 -2.53
N GLU A 103 -29.11 55.58 -1.63
CA GLU A 103 -29.34 55.45 -0.17
C GLU A 103 -28.37 54.61 0.73
N PRO A 104 -28.04 55.08 1.94
CA PRO A 104 -27.14 54.42 2.90
C PRO A 104 -27.55 53.00 3.31
N ALA A 105 -28.81 52.59 3.10
CA ALA A 105 -29.26 51.21 3.32
C ALA A 105 -28.54 50.19 2.41
N ASN A 106 -28.06 50.60 1.23
CA ASN A 106 -27.27 49.73 0.34
C ASN A 106 -25.83 49.53 0.83
N ALA A 107 -25.30 50.43 1.66
CA ALA A 107 -23.95 50.31 2.19
C ALA A 107 -23.84 49.15 3.19
N GLU A 108 -24.85 48.95 4.04
CA GLU A 108 -24.89 47.83 4.98
C GLU A 108 -25.02 46.49 4.25
N ALA A 109 -25.91 46.39 3.26
CA ALA A 109 -26.04 45.19 2.42
C ALA A 109 -24.76 44.88 1.62
N LEU A 110 -24.05 45.91 1.14
CA LEU A 110 -22.76 45.74 0.46
C LEU A 110 -21.68 45.23 1.43
N LEU A 111 -21.63 45.75 2.66
CA LEU A 111 -20.69 45.27 3.67
C LEU A 111 -20.99 43.82 4.06
N GLU A 112 -22.26 43.44 4.19
CA GLU A 112 -22.68 42.06 4.45
C GLU A 112 -22.30 41.13 3.28
N ALA A 113 -22.50 41.57 2.03
CA ALA A 113 -22.08 40.82 0.85
C ALA A 113 -20.56 40.60 0.80
N ILE A 114 -19.77 41.65 1.08
CA ILE A 114 -18.30 41.54 1.15
C ILE A 114 -17.87 40.59 2.27
N ALA A 115 -18.53 40.64 3.44
CA ALA A 115 -18.24 39.73 4.54
C ALA A 115 -18.59 38.27 4.20
N ALA A 116 -19.71 38.05 3.51
CA ALA A 116 -20.12 36.73 3.05
C ALA A 116 -19.14 36.15 2.00
N ASP A 117 -18.66 36.99 1.07
CA ASP A 117 -17.66 36.59 0.09
C ASP A 117 -16.30 36.30 0.76
N ALA A 118 -15.86 37.13 1.71
CA ALA A 118 -14.64 36.87 2.47
C ALA A 118 -14.70 35.54 3.26
N TRP A 119 -15.85 35.23 3.86
CA TRP A 119 -16.07 33.95 4.54
C TRP A 119 -16.08 32.78 3.55
N ARG A 120 -16.71 32.93 2.38
CA ARG A 120 -16.68 31.92 1.32
C ARG A 120 -15.25 31.63 0.87
N ASP A 121 -14.46 32.67 0.61
CA ASP A 121 -13.07 32.52 0.19
C ASP A 121 -12.23 31.82 1.26
N GLN A 122 -12.45 32.15 2.54
CA GLN A 122 -11.80 31.47 3.65
C GLN A 122 -12.14 29.97 3.68
N VAL A 123 -13.42 29.62 3.56
CA VAL A 123 -13.85 28.21 3.54
C VAL A 123 -13.26 27.46 2.34
N LEU A 124 -13.22 28.09 1.16
CA LEU A 124 -12.61 27.49 -0.03
C LEU A 124 -11.10 27.27 0.16
N ALA A 125 -10.39 28.24 0.76
CA ALA A 125 -8.98 28.11 1.07
C ALA A 125 -8.71 26.98 2.07
N ASP A 126 -9.55 26.81 3.09
CA ASP A 126 -9.46 25.72 4.06
C ASP A 126 -9.75 24.35 3.43
N LEU A 127 -10.76 24.25 2.56
CA LEU A 127 -11.04 23.03 1.79
C LEU A 127 -9.88 22.66 0.87
N ASP A 128 -9.26 23.64 0.21
CA ASP A 128 -8.08 23.43 -0.62
C ASP A 128 -6.88 22.95 0.20
N ARG A 129 -6.64 23.54 1.38
CA ARG A 129 -5.63 23.07 2.33
C ARG A 129 -5.90 21.61 2.72
N ARG A 130 -7.14 21.30 3.10
CA ARG A 130 -7.53 19.94 3.49
C ARG A 130 -7.38 18.94 2.35
N ARG A 131 -7.70 19.34 1.12
CA ARG A 131 -7.50 18.52 -0.08
C ARG A 131 -6.01 18.21 -0.30
N ARG A 132 -5.13 19.19 -0.13
CA ARG A 132 -3.66 19.00 -0.24
C ARG A 132 -3.14 18.05 0.83
N GLU A 133 -3.58 18.19 2.08
CA GLU A 133 -3.24 17.27 3.18
C GLU A 133 -3.62 15.83 2.85
N LEU A 134 -4.89 15.59 2.49
CA LEU A 134 -5.39 14.25 2.14
C LEU A 134 -4.64 13.65 0.94
N ASN A 135 -4.34 14.45 -0.08
CA ASN A 135 -3.54 13.99 -1.22
C ASN A 135 -2.12 13.58 -0.80
N SER A 136 -1.50 14.31 0.13
CA SER A 136 -0.18 13.96 0.66
C SER A 136 -0.21 12.65 1.47
N GLU A 137 -1.28 12.41 2.24
CA GLU A 137 -1.50 11.16 2.96
C GLU A 137 -1.72 9.98 2.00
N VAL A 138 -2.54 10.16 0.96
CA VAL A 138 -2.75 9.14 -0.08
C VAL A 138 -1.43 8.79 -0.78
N MET A 139 -0.59 9.78 -1.10
CA MET A 139 0.73 9.53 -1.68
C MET A 139 1.65 8.77 -0.72
N ARG A 140 1.65 9.13 0.57
CA ARG A 140 2.41 8.41 1.61
C ARG A 140 1.96 6.96 1.75
N LEU A 141 0.65 6.71 1.76
CA LEU A 141 0.08 5.37 1.84
C LEU A 141 0.39 4.53 0.60
N ARG A 142 0.35 5.14 -0.60
CA ARG A 142 0.74 4.47 -1.85
C ARG A 142 2.22 4.08 -1.82
N ALA A 143 3.10 5.01 -1.43
CA ALA A 143 4.52 4.72 -1.28
C ALA A 143 4.78 3.62 -0.24
N GLY A 144 4.05 3.64 0.89
CA GLY A 144 4.12 2.58 1.90
C GLY A 144 3.68 1.21 1.37
N ARG A 145 2.56 1.15 0.65
CA ARG A 145 2.06 -0.07 0.01
C ARG A 145 3.05 -0.60 -1.03
N ASP A 146 3.64 0.28 -1.83
CA ASP A 146 4.54 -0.13 -2.90
C ASP A 146 5.87 -0.66 -2.32
N ARG A 147 6.36 -0.10 -1.20
CA ARG A 147 7.46 -0.69 -0.41
C ARG A 147 7.10 -2.07 0.14
N LEU A 148 5.96 -2.20 0.82
CA LEU A 148 5.51 -3.50 1.34
C LEU A 148 5.39 -4.56 0.25
N ARG A 149 4.98 -4.18 -0.96
CA ARG A 149 4.94 -5.09 -2.11
C ARG A 149 6.33 -5.51 -2.56
N ALA A 150 7.30 -4.59 -2.58
CA ALA A 150 8.69 -4.92 -2.89
C ALA A 150 9.28 -5.87 -1.85
N ASP A 151 9.08 -5.59 -0.56
CA ASP A 151 9.54 -6.44 0.54
C ASP A 151 8.93 -7.85 0.47
N LEU A 152 7.64 -7.96 0.14
CA LEU A 152 6.98 -9.26 -0.04
C LEU A 152 7.54 -10.07 -1.21
N VAL A 153 7.93 -9.41 -2.31
CA VAL A 153 8.60 -10.08 -3.44
C VAL A 153 9.98 -10.58 -3.02
N GLU A 154 10.75 -9.76 -2.31
CA GLU A 154 12.07 -10.16 -1.80
C GLU A 154 11.99 -11.37 -0.86
N VAL A 155 11.05 -11.37 0.09
CA VAL A 155 10.82 -12.51 0.99
C VAL A 155 10.39 -13.76 0.23
N ALA A 156 9.55 -13.62 -0.80
CA ALA A 156 9.12 -14.75 -1.63
C ALA A 156 10.30 -15.35 -2.41
N ASP A 157 11.17 -14.51 -2.96
CA ASP A 157 12.38 -14.93 -3.66
C ASP A 157 13.37 -15.62 -2.72
N GLU A 158 13.56 -15.08 -1.51
CA GLU A 158 14.40 -15.71 -0.48
C GLU A 158 13.87 -17.09 -0.08
N LEU A 159 12.55 -17.22 0.13
CA LEU A 159 11.92 -18.49 0.47
C LEU A 159 12.07 -19.50 -0.68
N ALA A 160 11.92 -19.06 -1.94
CA ALA A 160 12.13 -19.89 -3.11
C ALA A 160 13.59 -20.39 -3.20
N ASP A 161 14.57 -19.53 -2.89
CA ASP A 161 15.98 -19.90 -2.81
C ASP A 161 16.27 -20.91 -1.69
N GLN A 162 15.70 -20.69 -0.50
CA GLN A 162 15.82 -21.63 0.61
C GLN A 162 15.23 -22.99 0.25
N SER A 163 14.05 -23.03 -0.40
CA SER A 163 13.45 -24.27 -0.90
C SER A 163 14.37 -24.98 -1.89
N ARG A 164 14.93 -24.26 -2.88
CA ARG A 164 15.87 -24.83 -3.86
C ARG A 164 17.12 -25.42 -3.19
N ARG A 165 17.66 -24.74 -2.16
CA ARG A 165 18.82 -25.23 -1.39
C ARG A 165 18.48 -26.50 -0.61
N LEU A 166 17.32 -26.55 0.04
CA LEU A 166 16.86 -27.72 0.77
C LEU A 166 16.66 -28.91 -0.17
N ASP A 167 16.01 -28.72 -1.31
CA ASP A 167 15.82 -29.76 -2.32
C ASP A 167 17.16 -30.30 -2.84
N GLY A 168 18.10 -29.41 -3.12
CA GLY A 168 19.47 -29.78 -3.50
C GLY A 168 20.19 -30.60 -2.42
N SER A 169 20.05 -30.21 -1.14
CA SER A 169 20.64 -30.93 -0.01
C SER A 169 20.03 -32.32 0.18
N LEU A 170 18.72 -32.45 0.00
CA LEU A 170 18.00 -33.72 0.09
C LEU A 170 18.40 -34.65 -1.06
N GLN A 171 18.52 -34.13 -2.28
CA GLN A 171 18.98 -34.91 -3.43
C GLN A 171 20.42 -35.38 -3.24
N ALA A 172 21.30 -34.52 -2.74
CA ALA A 172 22.69 -34.87 -2.42
C ALA A 172 22.74 -35.99 -1.35
N ALA A 173 21.98 -35.84 -0.26
CA ALA A 173 21.88 -36.83 0.80
C ALA A 173 21.36 -38.19 0.30
N ARG A 174 20.34 -38.19 -0.58
CA ARG A 174 19.83 -39.41 -1.23
C ARG A 174 20.91 -40.10 -2.06
N SER A 175 21.58 -39.37 -2.94
CA SER A 175 22.64 -39.92 -3.79
C SER A 175 23.82 -40.48 -2.98
N ALA A 176 24.16 -39.83 -1.86
CA ALA A 176 25.18 -40.32 -0.94
C ALA A 176 24.74 -41.61 -0.22
N GLY A 177 23.47 -41.69 0.16
CA GLY A 177 22.85 -42.91 0.70
C GLY A 177 22.90 -44.06 -0.29
N ASP A 178 22.50 -43.84 -1.54
CA ASP A 178 22.50 -44.86 -2.59
C ASP A 178 23.92 -45.39 -2.88
N LEU A 179 24.92 -44.49 -2.93
CA LEU A 179 26.32 -44.86 -3.09
C LEU A 179 26.85 -45.66 -1.88
N ALA A 180 26.47 -45.28 -0.67
CA ALA A 180 26.83 -46.02 0.54
C ALA A 180 26.21 -47.43 0.54
N GLU A 181 24.94 -47.56 0.13
CA GLU A 181 24.26 -48.85 -0.02
C GLU A 181 24.92 -49.73 -1.10
N GLN A 182 25.25 -49.17 -2.26
CA GLN A 182 25.97 -49.88 -3.31
C GLN A 182 27.34 -50.36 -2.81
N LYS A 183 28.06 -49.52 -2.07
CA LYS A 183 29.34 -49.89 -1.49
C LYS A 183 29.19 -51.08 -0.54
N VAL A 184 28.24 -51.02 0.40
CA VAL A 184 27.95 -52.11 1.34
C VAL A 184 27.53 -53.39 0.61
N THR A 185 26.76 -53.28 -0.47
CA THR A 185 26.29 -54.44 -1.26
C THR A 185 27.42 -55.05 -2.10
N SER A 186 28.37 -54.23 -2.57
CA SER A 186 29.52 -54.66 -3.38
C SER A 186 30.70 -55.21 -2.55
N GLU A 187 30.80 -54.83 -1.28
CA GLU A 187 31.75 -55.42 -0.35
C GLU A 187 31.37 -56.89 -0.16
N SER A 188 32.21 -57.80 -0.67
CA SER A 188 32.04 -59.24 -0.46
C SER A 188 31.82 -59.51 1.03
N PRO A 189 30.86 -60.38 1.40
CA PRO A 189 30.62 -60.69 2.80
C PRO A 189 31.94 -61.15 3.41
N ARG A 190 32.48 -60.33 4.34
CA ARG A 190 33.72 -60.66 5.06
C ARG A 190 33.56 -62.05 5.65
N SER A 191 34.58 -62.88 5.48
CA SER A 191 34.52 -64.24 6.02
C SER A 191 34.39 -64.18 7.55
N ALA A 192 33.77 -65.19 8.15
CA ALA A 192 33.64 -65.25 9.60
C ALA A 192 35.00 -65.20 10.32
N GLU A 193 36.08 -65.64 9.67
CA GLU A 193 37.44 -65.56 10.20
C GLU A 193 37.99 -64.13 10.16
N GLU A 194 37.72 -63.37 9.10
CA GLU A 194 38.09 -61.95 9.01
C GLU A 194 37.37 -61.12 10.07
N TRP A 195 36.07 -61.35 10.28
CA TRP A 195 35.32 -60.70 11.36
C TRP A 195 35.90 -60.99 12.74
N ARG A 196 36.30 -62.25 13.00
CA ARG A 196 36.95 -62.62 14.28
C ARG A 196 38.32 -61.96 14.43
N ALA A 197 39.13 -61.94 13.37
CA ALA A 197 40.46 -61.31 13.38
C ALA A 197 40.35 -59.79 13.61
N GLU A 198 39.37 -59.13 13.00
CA GLU A 198 39.11 -57.70 13.20
C GLU A 198 38.61 -57.39 14.62
N LEU A 199 37.71 -58.23 15.16
CA LEU A 199 37.26 -58.10 16.55
C LEU A 199 38.39 -58.33 17.55
N GLU A 200 39.27 -59.30 17.31
CA GLU A 200 40.47 -59.51 18.13
C GLU A 200 41.44 -58.32 18.02
N ALA A 201 41.65 -57.77 16.83
CA ALA A 201 42.47 -56.58 16.62
C ALA A 201 41.89 -55.34 17.32
N ALA A 202 40.57 -55.13 17.22
CA ALA A 202 39.87 -54.06 17.93
C ALA A 202 39.93 -54.24 19.45
N ARG A 203 39.90 -55.47 19.94
CA ARG A 203 40.06 -55.80 21.36
C ARG A 203 41.48 -55.54 21.85
N LEU A 204 42.49 -55.91 21.06
CA LEU A 204 43.91 -55.61 21.32
C LEU A 204 44.22 -54.12 21.30
N ALA A 205 43.59 -53.37 20.39
CA ALA A 205 43.71 -51.91 20.30
C ALA A 205 42.87 -51.16 21.35
N GLY A 206 42.09 -51.86 22.17
CA GLY A 206 41.29 -51.27 23.25
C GLY A 206 39.97 -50.62 22.82
N PHE A 207 39.58 -50.73 21.55
CA PHE A 207 38.30 -50.19 21.04
C PHE A 207 37.11 -51.09 21.39
N ALA A 208 37.34 -52.40 21.50
CA ALA A 208 36.32 -53.34 21.96
C ALA A 208 36.59 -53.73 23.41
N THR A 209 36.26 -52.86 24.36
CA THR A 209 35.90 -53.35 25.69
C THR A 209 34.52 -53.98 25.55
N VAL A 210 34.48 -55.27 25.19
CA VAL A 210 33.31 -56.10 25.49
C VAL A 210 33.19 -56.02 27.00
N GLY A 211 32.38 -55.08 27.46
CA GLY A 211 32.15 -54.83 28.87
C GLY A 211 31.80 -56.15 29.50
N ALA A 212 32.66 -56.61 30.40
CA ALA A 212 32.19 -57.39 31.53
C ALA A 212 30.97 -56.64 32.04
N ALA A 213 29.81 -57.30 31.96
CA ALA A 213 28.51 -56.72 32.24
C ALA A 213 28.63 -55.78 33.44
N SER A 214 28.53 -54.47 33.17
CA SER A 214 28.23 -53.50 34.22
C SER A 214 26.78 -53.77 34.59
N THR A 215 26.58 -54.78 35.44
CA THR A 215 25.39 -54.97 36.26
C THR A 215 25.36 -53.87 37.34
N ALA A 216 25.55 -52.62 36.94
CA ALA A 216 25.07 -51.50 37.72
C ALA A 216 23.58 -51.43 37.38
N ALA A 217 22.78 -51.90 38.33
CA ALA A 217 21.33 -51.80 38.35
C ALA A 217 20.92 -50.36 38.01
N ALA A 218 20.65 -50.11 36.72
CA ALA A 218 19.85 -48.99 36.31
C ALA A 218 18.42 -49.35 36.72
N GLU A 219 18.02 -48.83 37.87
CA GLU A 219 16.63 -48.85 38.32
C GLU A 219 15.72 -48.50 37.15
N PRO A 220 14.60 -49.24 36.96
CA PRO A 220 13.61 -48.90 35.96
C PRO A 220 13.00 -47.55 36.35
N ARG A 221 13.52 -46.46 35.77
CA ARG A 221 12.83 -45.18 35.81
C ARG A 221 11.50 -45.38 35.09
N SER A 222 10.42 -45.22 35.86
CA SER A 222 9.04 -45.33 35.39
C SER A 222 8.85 -44.57 34.06
N PRO A 223 8.17 -45.17 33.08
CA PRO A 223 7.80 -44.49 31.83
C PRO A 223 6.64 -43.48 31.99
N GLU A 224 6.35 -43.01 33.21
CA GLU A 224 5.24 -42.08 33.47
C GLU A 224 5.58 -40.59 33.26
N ASP A 225 6.86 -40.24 33.08
CA ASP A 225 7.26 -38.89 32.64
C ASP A 225 7.45 -38.84 31.11
N ALA A 226 6.59 -39.53 30.36
CA ALA A 226 6.34 -39.18 28.98
C ALA A 226 5.76 -37.76 28.97
N HIS A 227 6.65 -36.77 28.84
CA HIS A 227 6.31 -35.43 28.41
C HIS A 227 5.37 -35.57 27.21
N GLU A 228 4.07 -35.40 27.45
CA GLU A 228 3.17 -34.94 26.41
C GLU A 228 3.87 -33.75 25.76
N PRO A 229 4.13 -33.78 24.44
CA PRO A 229 4.45 -32.55 23.75
C PRO A 229 3.21 -31.67 23.94
N SER A 230 3.28 -30.81 24.97
CA SER A 230 2.31 -29.77 25.20
C SER A 230 2.09 -29.12 23.84
N ALA A 231 0.86 -29.24 23.35
CA ALA A 231 0.34 -28.42 22.27
C ALA A 231 0.24 -26.97 22.78
N ALA A 232 1.38 -26.45 23.24
CA ALA A 232 1.67 -25.05 23.25
C ALA A 232 1.61 -24.66 21.78
N ASP A 233 0.43 -24.18 21.39
CA ASP A 233 0.30 -23.16 20.38
C ASP A 233 1.59 -22.33 20.42
N PRO A 234 2.31 -22.16 19.29
CA PRO A 234 3.17 -21.00 19.19
C PRO A 234 2.21 -19.82 19.26
N ASP A 235 1.93 -19.38 20.50
CA ASP A 235 1.65 -18.00 20.81
C ASP A 235 2.92 -17.27 20.37
N VAL A 236 3.00 -17.07 19.06
CA VAL A 236 3.67 -15.94 18.44
C VAL A 236 2.85 -14.74 18.92
N GLY A 237 2.95 -14.48 20.22
CA GLY A 237 3.02 -13.15 20.75
C GLY A 237 4.17 -12.51 20.02
N ALA A 238 3.85 -12.02 18.82
CA ALA A 238 4.28 -10.71 18.44
C ALA A 238 4.00 -9.85 19.67
N THR A 239 5.03 -9.74 20.52
CA THR A 239 5.39 -8.50 21.16
C THR A 239 5.47 -7.48 20.03
N MET A 240 4.28 -7.06 19.58
CA MET A 240 4.05 -5.71 19.14
C MET A 240 4.85 -4.89 20.14
N PRO A 241 5.80 -4.05 19.68
CA PRO A 241 6.41 -3.12 20.60
C PRO A 241 5.26 -2.50 21.37
N ASP A 242 5.38 -2.43 22.69
CA ASP A 242 4.67 -1.46 23.51
C ASP A 242 5.08 -0.07 22.94
N GLY A 243 4.58 0.25 21.74
CA GLY A 243 4.20 1.58 21.41
C GLY A 243 3.07 1.81 22.37
N ASP A 244 3.45 2.25 23.57
CA ASP A 244 2.86 3.38 24.25
C ASP A 244 1.69 3.91 23.43
N VAL A 245 0.56 3.20 23.54
CA VAL A 245 -0.72 3.67 23.05
C VAL A 245 -1.08 4.68 24.10
N GLY A 246 -0.40 5.83 24.03
CA GLY A 246 -0.68 6.99 24.82
C GLY A 246 -2.19 7.15 24.80
N GLU A 247 -2.76 6.89 25.97
CA GLU A 247 -4.08 7.31 26.36
C GLU A 247 -5.20 6.96 25.38
N ALA A 248 -5.67 5.72 25.41
CA ALA A 248 -7.02 5.41 24.93
C ALA A 248 -8.13 6.26 25.63
N LEU A 249 -7.80 6.94 26.73
CA LEU A 249 -8.63 7.96 27.37
C LEU A 249 -8.67 9.29 26.58
N GLU A 250 -7.62 9.65 25.84
CA GLU A 250 -7.58 10.91 25.07
C GLU A 250 -8.51 10.88 23.85
N VAL A 251 -8.65 9.74 23.17
CA VAL A 251 -9.52 9.63 21.99
C VAL A 251 -10.98 9.86 22.39
N GLY A 252 -11.40 9.32 23.53
CA GLY A 252 -12.74 9.53 24.09
C GLY A 252 -13.01 10.99 24.43
N GLU A 253 -12.07 11.66 25.09
CA GLU A 253 -12.17 13.09 25.43
C GLU A 253 -12.12 14.00 24.20
N LEU A 254 -11.34 13.63 23.18
CA LEU A 254 -11.22 14.39 21.93
C LEU A 254 -12.52 14.32 21.13
N PHE A 255 -13.16 13.14 21.04
CA PHE A 255 -14.49 13.03 20.44
C PHE A 255 -15.59 13.73 21.26
N ALA A 256 -15.50 13.73 22.59
CA ALA A 256 -16.42 14.48 23.44
C ALA A 256 -16.26 15.99 23.23
N ARG A 257 -15.01 16.49 23.13
CA ARG A 257 -14.69 17.89 22.88
C ARG A 257 -15.14 18.33 21.49
N LEU A 258 -14.89 17.53 20.45
CA LEU A 258 -15.33 17.82 19.09
C LEU A 258 -16.87 17.85 18.97
N ARG A 259 -17.56 16.98 19.71
CA ARG A 259 -19.03 16.95 19.77
C ARG A 259 -19.58 18.19 20.49
N ALA A 260 -18.92 18.64 21.57
CA ALA A 260 -19.30 19.85 22.30
C ALA A 260 -19.07 21.14 21.50
N GLU A 261 -17.95 21.24 20.77
CA GLU A 261 -17.65 22.36 19.87
C GLU A 261 -18.68 22.46 18.74
N ARG A 262 -19.05 21.32 18.16
CA ARG A 262 -20.01 21.29 17.04
C ARG A 262 -21.47 21.47 17.48
N SER A 263 -21.80 21.15 18.73
CA SER A 263 -23.14 21.36 19.27
C SER A 263 -23.39 22.78 19.76
N GLY A 264 -22.39 23.68 19.75
CA GLY A 264 -22.53 25.07 20.22
C GLY A 264 -22.95 25.17 21.69
N ALA A 265 -22.76 24.11 22.47
CA ALA A 265 -23.22 24.03 23.85
C ALA A 265 -22.12 24.63 24.76
N PRO A 266 -22.40 25.69 25.54
CA PRO A 266 -21.41 26.26 26.43
C PRO A 266 -21.03 25.26 27.53
N LEU A 267 -19.78 24.80 27.51
CA LEU A 267 -19.17 23.97 28.55
C LEU A 267 -19.06 24.78 29.85
N GLY A 268 -20.06 24.70 30.74
CA GLY A 268 -19.98 25.46 31.99
C GLY A 268 -21.08 25.35 33.04
N ALA A 269 -22.01 24.38 33.01
CA ALA A 269 -23.11 24.34 33.99
C ALA A 269 -23.01 23.29 35.12
N ASP A 270 -22.28 22.18 34.94
CA ASP A 270 -22.49 21.00 35.82
C ASP A 270 -21.47 20.76 36.94
N ARG A 271 -20.51 21.66 37.18
CA ARG A 271 -19.54 21.48 38.29
C ARG A 271 -19.98 22.06 39.64
N ALA A 272 -21.19 22.61 39.77
CA ALA A 272 -21.62 23.35 40.96
C ALA A 272 -22.65 22.62 41.87
N ARG A 273 -22.86 21.30 41.76
CA ARG A 273 -23.89 20.58 42.57
C ARG A 273 -23.43 19.43 43.46
N ALA A 274 -22.13 19.27 43.69
CA ALA A 274 -21.62 18.17 44.52
C ALA A 274 -21.31 18.53 45.99
N ASP A 275 -21.41 19.79 46.41
CA ASP A 275 -21.07 20.23 47.79
C ASP A 275 -22.23 20.96 48.52
N SER A 276 -23.45 20.40 48.49
CA SER A 276 -24.52 20.80 49.43
C SER A 276 -25.38 19.62 49.85
#